data_AF-A0A6N2KFE4-F1
#
_entry.id   AF-A0A6N2KFE4-F1
#
_cell.length_a   1.000
_cell.length_b   1.000
_cell.length_c   1.000
_cell.angle_alpha   90.00
_cell.angle_beta   90.00
_cell.angle_gamma   90.00
#
_symmetry.space_group_name_H-M   'P 1'
#
loop_
_entity.id
_entity.type
_entity.pdbx_description
1 polymer ?
#
loop_
_entity_poly.entity_id
_entity_poly.type
_entity_poly.pdbx_seq_one_letter_code
_entity_poly.pdbx_strand_id
1 'polypeptide(L)'
;MASLATSTLVYSTPVRIKTSSKPGSSSRNCKKTVPFPVTRADSSSLLLDAAKYTVDKHIQSGMVIGLGSGQASGMAIQYLGRLLRAGALKDVVGVPMSVTSASEAAKAGIPLDGYRDSSQIDFAFDDADIIEEETLVAIIGRQKSQADESIIQEKSILSAAKKLVFMITGNKYMGSLEGSIPVLVPALNWMETAEEIEDLFLGDAEEIIDRTS
;
A
#
# COMPACT_ATOMS: atom_id res chain seq x y z
N MET A 1 -0.37 -2.44 -37.03
CA MET A 1 -0.22 -1.61 -35.81
C MET A 1 0.66 -2.38 -34.86
N ALA A 2 1.87 -1.90 -34.57
CA ALA A 2 2.81 -2.56 -33.67
C ALA A 2 2.42 -2.23 -32.22
N SER A 3 2.15 -3.25 -31.42
CA SER A 3 2.01 -3.15 -29.97
C SER A 3 3.38 -3.39 -29.37
N LEU A 4 4.00 -2.35 -28.82
CA LEU A 4 5.20 -2.44 -28.01
C LEU A 4 4.75 -2.72 -26.57
N ALA A 5 4.83 -3.98 -26.15
CA ALA A 5 4.73 -4.34 -24.74
C ALA A 5 6.02 -3.91 -24.05
N THR A 6 5.97 -2.79 -23.32
CA THR A 6 7.06 -2.38 -22.42
C THR A 6 6.99 -3.23 -21.17
N SER A 7 7.84 -4.26 -21.10
CA SER A 7 8.06 -5.02 -19.87
C SER A 7 8.61 -4.08 -18.80
N THR A 8 7.93 -4.02 -17.66
CA THR A 8 8.30 -3.17 -16.52
C THR A 8 8.88 -4.07 -15.44
N LEU A 9 10.15 -3.85 -15.07
CA LEU A 9 10.76 -4.52 -13.93
C LEU A 9 10.42 -3.77 -12.63
N VAL A 10 9.95 -4.50 -11.63
CA VAL A 10 9.80 -3.99 -10.25
C VAL A 10 11.02 -4.44 -9.46
N TYR A 11 11.79 -3.50 -8.93
CA TYR A 11 12.99 -3.76 -8.13
C TYR A 11 12.72 -3.47 -6.64
N SER A 12 13.40 -4.15 -5.70
CA SER A 12 13.23 -3.93 -4.25
C SER A 12 14.54 -4.13 -3.49
N THR A 13 14.95 -3.17 -2.64
CA THR A 13 16.27 -3.17 -1.94
C THR A 13 16.20 -3.13 -0.42
N PRO A 14 16.76 -4.08 0.36
CA PRO A 14 16.84 -3.95 1.81
C PRO A 14 17.60 -2.68 2.23
N VAL A 15 16.95 -1.77 2.97
CA VAL A 15 17.64 -0.62 3.59
C VAL A 15 17.69 -0.83 5.09
N ARG A 16 18.91 -0.90 5.63
CA ARG A 16 19.14 -0.91 7.08
C ARG A 16 19.51 0.49 7.55
N ILE A 17 18.53 1.22 8.07
CA ILE A 17 18.76 2.56 8.65
C ILE A 17 19.48 2.39 10.00
N LYS A 18 20.79 2.65 10.06
CA LYS A 18 21.53 2.73 11.32
C LYS A 18 21.22 4.07 12.01
N THR A 19 20.57 4.02 13.16
CA THR A 19 20.47 5.19 14.04
C THR A 19 21.82 5.41 14.73
N SER A 20 22.34 6.63 14.64
CA SER A 20 23.59 7.00 15.31
C SER A 20 23.36 7.08 16.83
N SER A 21 24.16 6.33 17.59
CA SER A 21 24.14 6.37 19.05
C SER A 21 25.21 7.34 19.56
N LYS A 22 24.81 8.23 20.48
CA LYS A 22 25.70 8.83 21.48
C LYS A 22 25.13 8.57 22.88
N PRO A 23 25.96 8.27 23.90
CA PRO A 23 25.47 7.89 25.20
C PRO A 23 25.14 9.15 26.03
N GLY A 24 23.90 9.22 26.51
CA GLY A 24 23.46 10.22 27.49
C GLY A 24 22.70 9.52 28.60
N SER A 25 23.34 9.37 29.76
CA SER A 25 22.74 8.80 30.97
C SER A 25 21.59 9.67 31.46
N SER A 26 20.37 9.14 31.55
CA SER A 26 19.37 9.67 32.49
C SER A 26 18.31 8.62 32.81
N SER A 27 18.37 8.12 34.04
CA SER A 27 17.42 7.22 34.67
C SER A 27 16.02 7.84 34.72
N ARG A 28 15.04 7.24 34.01
CA ARG A 28 13.60 7.49 34.25
C ARG A 28 12.75 6.24 33.99
N ASN A 29 12.26 5.68 35.09
CA ASN A 29 11.07 4.82 35.28
C ASN A 29 10.45 4.14 34.04
N CYS A 30 10.73 2.83 33.91
CA CYS A 30 10.03 1.91 33.04
C CYS A 30 8.61 1.65 33.61
N LYS A 31 7.59 2.29 33.03
CA LYS A 31 6.19 1.89 33.24
C LYS A 31 5.95 0.64 32.41
N LYS A 32 5.58 -0.44 33.09
CA LYS A 32 5.32 -1.78 32.55
C LYS A 32 4.37 -1.72 31.35
N THR A 33 4.85 -2.09 30.18
CA THR A 33 4.00 -2.39 29.02
C THR A 33 3.15 -3.61 29.36
N VAL A 34 1.84 -3.43 29.35
CA VAL A 34 0.89 -4.53 29.52
C VAL A 34 0.91 -5.33 28.21
N PRO A 35 1.22 -6.63 28.21
CA PRO A 35 1.14 -7.42 27.00
C PRO A 35 -0.32 -7.53 26.60
N PHE A 36 -0.70 -6.96 25.45
CA PHE A 36 -2.00 -7.25 24.86
C PHE A 36 -2.07 -8.76 24.58
N PRO A 37 -3.07 -9.48 25.11
CA PRO A 37 -3.23 -10.88 24.82
C PRO A 37 -3.67 -11.01 23.35
N VAL A 38 -2.72 -11.35 22.48
CA VAL A 38 -3.03 -11.79 21.11
C VAL A 38 -3.68 -13.15 21.21
N THR A 39 -4.97 -13.14 21.54
CA THR A 39 -5.83 -14.31 21.34
C THR A 39 -5.82 -14.59 19.84
N ARG A 40 -5.68 -15.86 19.44
CA ARG A 40 -5.71 -16.34 18.05
C ARG A 40 -7.06 -16.02 17.38
N ALA A 41 -7.35 -14.75 17.13
CA ALA A 41 -8.34 -14.37 16.15
C ALA A 41 -7.74 -14.63 14.78
N ASP A 42 -8.49 -15.29 13.89
CA ASP A 42 -8.05 -15.51 12.52
C ASP A 42 -7.75 -14.16 11.88
N SER A 43 -6.53 -13.97 11.37
CA SER A 43 -6.07 -12.70 10.77
C SER A 43 -7.04 -12.18 9.71
N SER A 44 -7.69 -13.09 8.97
CA SER A 44 -8.74 -12.79 8.00
C SER A 44 -9.96 -12.11 8.61
N SER A 45 -10.40 -12.52 9.81
CA SER A 45 -11.53 -11.89 10.51
C SER A 45 -11.22 -10.46 10.96
N LEU A 46 -10.01 -10.22 11.46
CA LEU A 46 -9.56 -8.89 11.86
C LEU A 46 -9.43 -7.94 10.67
N LEU A 47 -8.89 -8.42 9.55
CA LEU A 47 -8.82 -7.63 8.32
C LEU A 47 -10.21 -7.30 7.79
N LEU A 48 -11.16 -8.23 7.88
CA LEU A 48 -12.54 -7.97 7.48
C LEU A 48 -13.19 -6.89 8.36
N ASP A 49 -12.96 -6.92 9.67
CA ASP A 49 -13.48 -5.92 10.58
C ASP A 49 -12.83 -4.55 10.36
N ALA A 50 -11.52 -4.51 10.12
CA ALA A 50 -10.82 -3.28 9.72
C ALA A 50 -11.36 -2.72 8.40
N ALA A 51 -11.58 -3.57 7.40
CA ALA A 51 -12.15 -3.18 6.11
C ALA A 51 -13.55 -2.58 6.25
N LYS A 52 -14.44 -3.21 7.02
CA LYS A 52 -15.77 -2.66 7.31
C LYS A 52 -15.69 -1.34 8.04
N TYR A 53 -14.86 -1.26 9.09
CA TYR A 53 -14.66 -0.05 9.86
C TYR A 53 -14.17 1.11 8.98
N THR A 54 -13.21 0.85 8.09
CA THR A 54 -12.70 1.85 7.13
C THR A 54 -13.83 2.41 6.27
N VAL A 55 -14.65 1.53 5.68
CA VAL A 55 -15.78 1.93 4.83
C VAL A 55 -16.82 2.70 5.63
N ASP A 56 -17.30 2.16 6.75
CA ASP A 56 -18.37 2.77 7.56
C ASP A 56 -17.96 4.12 8.16
N LYS A 57 -16.68 4.27 8.52
CA LYS A 57 -16.20 5.47 9.22
C LYS A 57 -15.82 6.61 8.27
N HIS A 58 -15.29 6.28 7.09
CA HIS A 58 -14.64 7.26 6.23
C HIS A 58 -15.36 7.52 4.90
N ILE A 59 -16.19 6.59 4.42
CA ILE A 59 -16.85 6.72 3.12
C ILE A 59 -18.27 7.27 3.30
N GLN A 60 -18.62 8.26 2.48
CA GLN A 60 -19.93 8.89 2.42
C GLN A 60 -20.43 8.92 0.97
N SER A 61 -21.74 9.06 0.79
CA SER A 61 -22.34 9.24 -0.52
C SER A 61 -21.75 10.45 -1.25
N GLY A 62 -21.57 10.34 -2.57
CA GLY A 62 -21.01 11.40 -3.41
C GLY A 62 -19.49 11.48 -3.45
N MET A 63 -18.76 10.62 -2.72
CA MET A 63 -17.29 10.67 -2.68
C MET A 63 -16.63 9.96 -3.88
N VAL A 64 -15.47 10.48 -4.29
CA VAL A 64 -14.53 9.78 -5.17
C VAL A 64 -13.50 9.04 -4.32
N ILE A 65 -13.42 7.71 -4.48
CA ILE A 65 -12.65 6.82 -3.63
C ILE A 65 -11.52 6.15 -4.41
N GLY A 66 -10.28 6.31 -3.96
CA GLY A 66 -9.13 5.52 -4.43
C GLY A 66 -9.23 4.09 -3.91
N LEU A 67 -9.26 3.11 -4.81
CA LEU A 67 -9.43 1.69 -4.49
C LEU A 67 -8.10 0.94 -4.63
N GLY A 68 -7.47 0.69 -3.47
CA GLY A 68 -6.23 -0.07 -3.34
C GLY A 68 -6.36 -1.55 -3.66
N SER A 69 -5.28 -2.29 -3.44
CA SER A 69 -5.11 -3.69 -3.81
C SER A 69 -4.67 -4.53 -2.61
N GLY A 70 -4.94 -5.83 -2.66
CA GLY A 70 -4.59 -6.76 -1.58
C GLY A 70 -5.80 -7.32 -0.85
N GLN A 71 -5.55 -8.10 0.20
CA GLN A 71 -6.60 -8.83 0.90
C GLN A 71 -7.59 -7.90 1.61
N ALA A 72 -7.11 -6.90 2.34
CA ALA A 72 -7.99 -6.04 3.12
C ALA A 72 -8.76 -5.08 2.21
N SER A 73 -8.09 -4.53 1.20
CA SER A 73 -8.69 -3.70 0.16
C SER A 73 -9.77 -4.43 -0.62
N GLY A 74 -9.54 -5.69 -1.02
CA GLY A 74 -10.57 -6.51 -1.66
C GLY A 74 -11.79 -6.74 -0.77
N MET A 75 -11.60 -6.97 0.54
CA MET A 75 -12.71 -7.06 1.51
C MET A 75 -13.48 -5.74 1.62
N ALA A 76 -12.79 -4.60 1.64
CA ALA A 76 -13.39 -3.27 1.70
C ALA A 76 -14.20 -2.97 0.43
N ILE A 77 -13.65 -3.28 -0.75
CA ILE A 77 -14.34 -3.17 -2.05
C ILE A 77 -15.63 -4.00 -2.06
N GLN A 78 -15.56 -5.27 -1.62
CA GLN A 78 -16.74 -6.13 -1.58
C GLN A 78 -17.82 -5.60 -0.63
N TYR A 79 -17.42 -5.08 0.53
CA TYR A 79 -18.34 -4.50 1.50
C TYR A 79 -18.96 -3.19 1.00
N LEU A 80 -18.15 -2.28 0.42
CA LEU A 80 -18.61 -1.05 -0.20
C LEU A 80 -19.65 -1.32 -1.31
N GLY A 81 -19.37 -2.30 -2.19
CA GLY A 81 -20.33 -2.70 -3.22
C GLY A 81 -21.66 -3.23 -2.65
N ARG A 82 -21.64 -3.92 -1.50
CA ARG A 82 -22.89 -4.33 -0.82
C ARG A 82 -23.70 -3.13 -0.33
N LEU A 83 -23.05 -2.13 0.26
CA LEU A 83 -23.72 -0.90 0.74
C LEU A 83 -24.33 -0.10 -0.41
N LEU A 84 -23.64 -0.02 -1.55
CA LEU A 84 -24.16 0.63 -2.75
C LEU A 84 -25.38 -0.11 -3.31
N ARG A 85 -25.32 -1.44 -3.43
CA ARG A 85 -26.48 -2.24 -3.88
C ARG A 85 -27.66 -2.18 -2.94
N ALA A 86 -27.41 -2.08 -1.62
CA ALA A 86 -28.46 -1.90 -0.61
C ALA A 86 -29.03 -0.47 -0.58
N GLY A 87 -28.42 0.48 -1.30
CA GLY A 87 -28.83 1.89 -1.32
C GLY A 87 -28.46 2.67 -0.05
N ALA A 88 -27.62 2.10 0.82
CA ALA A 88 -27.12 2.73 2.04
C ALA A 88 -26.08 3.82 1.71
N LEU A 89 -25.31 3.62 0.65
CA LEU A 89 -24.46 4.62 0.02
C LEU A 89 -24.95 4.88 -1.41
N LYS A 90 -24.74 6.10 -1.90
CA LYS A 90 -25.12 6.54 -3.25
C LYS A 90 -24.05 7.40 -3.87
N ASP A 91 -24.00 7.44 -5.19
CA ASP A 91 -23.15 8.37 -5.94
C ASP A 91 -21.65 8.29 -5.59
N VAL A 92 -21.19 7.12 -5.14
CA VAL A 92 -19.76 6.85 -4.92
C VAL A 92 -19.13 6.40 -6.23
N VAL A 93 -17.96 6.95 -6.55
CA VAL A 93 -17.17 6.57 -7.72
C VAL A 93 -15.81 6.03 -7.27
N GLY A 94 -15.43 4.88 -7.79
CA GLY A 94 -14.14 4.24 -7.51
C GLY A 94 -13.08 4.58 -8.55
N VAL A 95 -11.87 4.89 -8.09
CA VAL A 95 -10.66 5.06 -8.91
C VAL A 95 -9.69 3.93 -8.57
N PRO A 96 -9.58 2.88 -9.41
CA PRO A 96 -8.76 1.72 -9.08
C PRO A 96 -7.25 2.00 -9.23
N MET A 97 -6.47 1.48 -8.29
CA MET A 97 -5.00 1.54 -8.29
C MET A 97 -4.33 0.41 -9.08
N SER A 98 -5.05 -0.66 -9.40
CA SER A 98 -4.55 -1.79 -10.19
C SER A 98 -5.63 -2.44 -11.05
N VAL A 99 -5.21 -3.34 -11.95
CA VAL A 99 -6.14 -4.21 -12.70
C VAL A 99 -6.94 -5.11 -11.75
N THR A 100 -6.30 -5.60 -10.69
CA THR A 100 -6.92 -6.42 -9.64
C THR A 100 -8.04 -5.65 -8.97
N SER A 101 -7.77 -4.44 -8.45
CA SER A 101 -8.78 -3.64 -7.75
C SER A 101 -9.89 -3.17 -8.69
N ALA A 102 -9.58 -2.86 -9.95
CA ALA A 102 -10.59 -2.58 -10.98
C ALA A 102 -11.53 -3.77 -11.21
N SER A 103 -10.98 -4.98 -11.33
CA SER A 103 -11.76 -6.21 -11.50
C SER A 103 -12.69 -6.48 -10.32
N GLU A 104 -12.17 -6.35 -9.10
CA GLU A 104 -12.94 -6.57 -7.87
C GLU A 104 -14.06 -5.54 -7.71
N ALA A 105 -13.78 -4.27 -7.99
CA ALA A 105 -14.75 -3.19 -7.88
C ALA A 105 -15.85 -3.29 -8.92
N ALA A 106 -15.50 -3.66 -10.16
CA ALA A 106 -16.48 -3.94 -11.21
C ALA A 106 -17.40 -5.10 -10.82
N LYS A 107 -16.85 -6.22 -10.30
CA LYS A 107 -17.64 -7.35 -9.80
C LYS A 107 -18.53 -6.97 -8.61
N ALA A 108 -18.07 -6.05 -7.77
CA ALA A 108 -18.84 -5.53 -6.65
C ALA A 108 -19.92 -4.51 -7.06
N GLY A 109 -19.97 -4.10 -8.34
CA GLY A 109 -20.96 -3.15 -8.86
C GLY A 109 -20.69 -1.70 -8.44
N ILE A 110 -19.43 -1.36 -8.19
CA ILE A 110 -19.01 0.02 -7.89
C ILE A 110 -18.82 0.75 -9.23
N PRO A 111 -19.44 1.93 -9.44
CA PRO A 111 -19.14 2.77 -10.60
C PRO A 111 -17.65 3.16 -10.63
N LEU A 112 -16.99 3.01 -11.77
CA LEU A 112 -15.55 3.27 -11.91
C LEU A 112 -15.26 4.48 -12.79
N ASP A 113 -14.20 5.20 -12.46
CA ASP A 113 -13.59 6.24 -13.30
C ASP A 113 -12.07 6.05 -13.36
N GLY A 114 -11.45 6.61 -14.40
CA GLY A 114 -10.01 6.58 -14.60
C GLY A 114 -9.30 7.69 -13.82
N TYR A 115 -8.12 7.40 -13.29
CA TYR A 115 -7.28 8.43 -12.69
C TYR A 115 -6.75 9.40 -13.77
N ARG A 116 -6.80 10.69 -13.45
CA ARG A 116 -6.14 11.77 -14.20
C ARG A 116 -5.38 12.61 -13.17
N ASP A 117 -4.27 13.24 -13.55
CA ASP A 117 -3.46 14.01 -12.59
C ASP A 117 -4.20 15.20 -11.94
N SER A 118 -5.33 15.62 -12.50
CA SER A 118 -6.22 16.63 -11.93
C SER A 118 -7.39 16.06 -11.12
N SER A 119 -7.48 14.74 -10.94
CA SER A 119 -8.56 14.08 -10.21
C SER A 119 -8.48 14.42 -8.73
N GLN A 120 -9.58 14.92 -8.17
CA GLN A 120 -9.70 15.13 -6.74
C GLN A 120 -10.25 13.85 -6.08
N ILE A 121 -9.42 13.18 -5.29
CA ILE A 121 -9.82 11.97 -4.56
C ILE A 121 -10.13 12.35 -3.11
N ASP A 122 -11.34 12.06 -2.66
CA ASP A 122 -11.78 12.44 -1.31
C ASP A 122 -11.19 11.52 -0.23
N PHE A 123 -11.09 10.24 -0.55
CA PHE A 123 -10.57 9.23 0.34
C PHE A 123 -9.91 8.10 -0.45
N ALA A 124 -8.85 7.50 0.09
CA ALA A 124 -8.26 6.29 -0.46
C ALA A 124 -8.03 5.28 0.67
N PHE A 125 -8.11 4.00 0.33
CA PHE A 125 -7.64 2.95 1.21
C PHE A 125 -6.77 1.98 0.41
N ASP A 126 -5.79 1.38 1.08
CA ASP A 126 -4.91 0.38 0.48
C ASP A 126 -4.35 -0.59 1.53
N ASP A 127 -3.79 -1.70 1.08
CA ASP A 127 -2.94 -2.54 1.92
C ASP A 127 -1.52 -1.94 1.92
N ALA A 128 -0.73 -2.24 2.95
CA ALA A 128 0.70 -1.93 2.97
C ALA A 128 1.51 -3.19 3.28
N ASP A 129 2.78 -3.18 2.88
CA ASP A 129 3.72 -4.24 3.25
C ASP A 129 4.19 -4.07 4.68
N ILE A 130 4.59 -2.85 5.06
CA ILE A 130 5.02 -2.45 6.40
C ILE A 130 4.57 -1.02 6.67
N ILE A 131 4.21 -0.73 7.92
CA ILE A 131 4.03 0.63 8.44
C ILE A 131 4.91 0.79 9.68
N GLU A 132 5.67 1.88 9.72
CA GLU A 132 6.47 2.25 10.89
C GLU A 132 5.61 2.97 11.94
N GLU A 133 5.74 2.58 13.21
CA GLU A 133 4.84 3.00 14.29
C GLU A 133 4.89 4.50 14.60
N GLU A 134 6.07 5.12 14.63
CA GLU A 134 6.24 6.52 15.07
C GLU A 134 5.91 7.54 13.98
N THR A 135 6.41 7.31 12.76
CA THR A 135 6.29 8.23 11.62
C THR A 135 5.11 7.92 10.71
N LEU A 136 4.54 6.71 10.82
CA LEU A 136 3.51 6.19 9.93
C LEU A 136 3.95 6.12 8.45
N VAL A 137 5.26 6.07 8.20
CA VAL A 137 5.79 5.79 6.86
C VAL A 137 5.41 4.37 6.46
N ALA A 138 4.76 4.25 5.31
CA ALA A 138 4.35 2.99 4.73
C ALA A 138 5.29 2.57 3.60
N ILE A 139 5.59 1.28 3.53
CA ILE A 139 6.20 0.64 2.37
C ILE A 139 5.11 -0.13 1.61
N ILE A 140 5.04 0.12 0.31
CA ILE A 140 4.11 -0.53 -0.63
C ILE A 140 4.92 -1.12 -1.79
N GLY A 141 4.41 -2.18 -2.41
CA GLY A 141 4.96 -2.77 -3.63
C GLY A 141 5.98 -3.91 -3.45
N ARG A 142 6.29 -4.37 -2.24
CA ARG A 142 7.23 -5.50 -2.02
C ARG A 142 6.62 -6.82 -2.46
N GLN A 143 5.33 -7.01 -2.21
CA GLN A 143 4.62 -8.27 -2.49
C GLN A 143 3.95 -8.27 -3.87
N LYS A 144 4.24 -7.27 -4.71
CA LYS A 144 3.67 -7.20 -6.06
C LYS A 144 4.38 -8.20 -6.97
N SER A 145 3.70 -9.31 -7.24
CA SER A 145 4.20 -10.37 -8.11
C SER A 145 3.64 -10.30 -9.53
N GLN A 146 2.89 -9.24 -9.89
CA GLN A 146 2.26 -9.11 -11.21
C GLN A 146 2.76 -7.86 -11.95
N ALA A 147 3.15 -8.07 -13.20
CA ALA A 147 3.67 -7.06 -14.11
C ALA A 147 2.67 -5.93 -14.44
N ASP A 148 1.38 -6.13 -14.16
CA ASP A 148 0.31 -5.19 -14.52
C ASP A 148 0.00 -4.15 -13.42
N GLU A 149 0.71 -4.20 -12.28
CA GLU A 149 0.47 -3.33 -11.14
C GLU A 149 1.48 -2.17 -11.05
N SER A 150 1.13 -1.01 -11.61
CA SER A 150 1.99 0.18 -11.54
C SER A 150 2.04 0.79 -10.13
N ILE A 151 3.16 0.63 -9.44
CA ILE A 151 3.44 1.29 -8.15
C ILE A 151 3.39 2.83 -8.26
N ILE A 152 3.68 3.38 -9.45
CA ILE A 152 3.55 4.83 -9.70
C ILE A 152 2.09 5.24 -9.64
N GLN A 153 1.20 4.51 -10.30
CA GLN A 153 -0.22 4.87 -10.33
C GLN A 153 -0.83 4.78 -8.93
N GLU A 154 -0.56 3.70 -8.21
CA GLU A 154 -0.94 3.53 -6.80
C GLU A 154 -0.48 4.72 -5.95
N LYS A 155 0.83 5.04 -6.00
CA LYS A 155 1.39 6.16 -5.25
C LYS A 155 0.78 7.51 -5.65
N SER A 156 0.54 7.75 -6.93
CA SER A 156 -0.10 8.98 -7.41
C SER A 156 -1.52 9.13 -6.88
N ILE A 157 -2.32 8.07 -6.92
CA ILE A 157 -3.70 8.07 -6.38
C ILE A 157 -3.68 8.29 -4.86
N LEU A 158 -2.81 7.58 -4.13
CA LEU A 158 -2.64 7.76 -2.69
C LEU A 158 -2.23 9.19 -2.33
N SER A 159 -1.30 9.77 -3.10
CA SER A 159 -0.82 11.14 -2.88
C SER A 159 -1.86 12.22 -3.26
N ALA A 160 -2.78 11.91 -4.18
CA ALA A 160 -3.84 12.82 -4.59
C ALA A 160 -5.07 12.76 -3.66
N ALA A 161 -5.15 11.76 -2.77
CA ALA A 161 -6.25 11.61 -1.83
C ALA A 161 -6.16 12.62 -0.68
N LYS A 162 -7.29 13.28 -0.35
CA LYS A 162 -7.37 14.19 0.81
C LYS A 162 -7.13 13.47 2.14
N LYS A 163 -7.51 12.19 2.20
CA LYS A 163 -7.35 11.30 3.34
C LYS A 163 -7.03 9.91 2.84
N LEU A 164 -6.14 9.21 3.52
CA LEU A 164 -5.81 7.82 3.22
C LEU A 164 -5.80 6.96 4.49
N VAL A 165 -6.13 5.69 4.33
CA VAL A 165 -6.02 4.67 5.38
C VAL A 165 -5.33 3.44 4.82
N PHE A 166 -4.26 2.99 5.47
CA PHE A 166 -3.70 1.68 5.20
C PHE A 166 -4.30 0.63 6.14
N MET A 167 -4.66 -0.53 5.59
CA MET A 167 -5.19 -1.66 6.34
C MET A 167 -4.15 -2.77 6.37
N ILE A 168 -3.69 -3.11 7.57
CA ILE A 168 -2.61 -4.09 7.76
C ILE A 168 -2.90 -5.03 8.93
N THR A 169 -2.29 -6.21 8.89
CA THR A 169 -2.20 -7.11 10.03
C THR A 169 -1.17 -6.60 11.04
N GLY A 170 -1.37 -6.91 12.33
CA GLY A 170 -0.51 -6.37 13.40
C GLY A 170 0.99 -6.70 13.26
N ASN A 171 1.35 -7.80 12.57
CA ASN A 171 2.75 -8.14 12.30
C ASN A 171 3.43 -7.26 11.23
N LYS A 172 2.68 -6.42 10.52
CA LYS A 172 3.19 -5.44 9.55
C LYS A 172 3.31 -4.04 10.15
N TYR A 173 2.90 -3.85 11.41
CA TYR A 173 3.07 -2.61 12.16
C TYR A 173 4.33 -2.74 13.03
N MET A 174 5.39 -2.04 12.66
CA MET A 174 6.74 -2.28 13.19
C MET A 174 7.34 -1.01 13.79
N GLY A 175 8.12 -1.16 14.86
CA GLY A 175 8.85 -0.04 15.47
C GLY A 175 10.03 0.48 14.63
N SER A 176 10.40 -0.23 13.55
CA SER A 176 11.38 0.23 12.58
C SER A 176 11.14 -0.39 11.21
N LEU A 177 11.44 0.35 10.15
CA LEU A 177 11.42 -0.18 8.79
C LEU A 177 12.61 -1.13 8.58
N GLU A 178 12.31 -2.39 8.27
CA GLU A 178 13.30 -3.40 7.91
C GLU A 178 12.95 -4.00 6.54
N GLY A 179 13.92 -4.63 5.88
CA GLY A 179 13.74 -5.27 4.58
C GLY A 179 13.65 -4.28 3.41
N SER A 180 13.13 -4.74 2.28
CA SER A 180 13.37 -4.12 0.97
C SER A 180 12.48 -2.94 0.57
N ILE A 181 13.02 -1.86 0.01
CA ILE A 181 12.25 -0.73 -0.48
C ILE A 181 12.10 -0.90 -1.98
N PRO A 182 10.88 -1.06 -2.50
CA PRO A 182 10.65 -1.11 -3.94
C PRO A 182 11.07 0.21 -4.61
N VAL A 183 11.88 0.12 -5.65
CA VAL A 183 12.30 1.25 -6.48
C VAL A 183 11.95 0.94 -7.92
N LEU A 184 11.13 1.79 -8.54
CA LEU A 184 10.82 1.62 -9.96
C LEU A 184 11.86 2.36 -10.80
N VAL A 185 12.55 1.63 -11.66
CA VAL A 185 13.55 2.16 -12.59
C VAL A 185 13.06 2.02 -14.04
N PRO A 186 13.39 2.95 -14.95
CA PRO A 186 13.13 2.77 -16.37
C PRO A 186 13.79 1.49 -16.88
N ALA A 187 13.10 0.73 -17.72
CA ALA A 187 13.65 -0.51 -18.28
C ALA A 187 14.89 -0.27 -19.15
N LEU A 188 14.98 0.90 -19.79
CA LEU A 188 16.16 1.31 -20.54
C LEU A 188 17.26 1.73 -19.57
N ASN A 189 18.44 1.14 -19.70
CA ASN A 189 19.62 1.41 -18.87
C ASN A 189 19.40 1.18 -17.36
N TRP A 190 18.49 0.27 -16.98
CA TRP A 190 18.21 -0.04 -15.58
C TRP A 190 19.46 -0.44 -14.77
N MET A 191 20.45 -1.06 -15.43
CA MET A 191 21.69 -1.51 -14.81
C MET A 191 22.60 -0.33 -14.40
N GLU A 192 22.70 0.70 -15.23
CA GLU A 192 23.42 1.94 -14.88
C GLU A 192 22.73 2.64 -13.71
N THR A 193 21.39 2.70 -13.72
CA THR A 193 20.61 3.26 -12.60
C THR A 193 20.77 2.44 -11.32
N ALA A 194 20.86 1.11 -11.42
CA ALA A 194 21.08 0.24 -10.27
C ALA A 194 22.48 0.46 -9.66
N GLU A 195 23.53 0.54 -10.49
CA GLU A 195 24.90 0.86 -10.05
C GLU A 195 24.95 2.22 -9.34
N GLU A 196 24.31 3.26 -9.88
CA GLU A 196 24.22 4.58 -9.23
C GLU A 196 23.52 4.50 -7.86
N ILE A 197 22.47 3.68 -7.74
CA ILE A 197 21.79 3.45 -6.46
C ILE A 197 22.73 2.73 -5.48
N GLU A 198 23.45 1.69 -5.90
CA GLU A 198 24.40 0.96 -5.05
C GLU A 198 25.52 1.86 -4.52
N ASP A 199 26.07 2.71 -5.39
CA ASP A 199 27.10 3.69 -5.04
C ASP A 199 26.59 4.71 -4.01
N LEU A 200 25.35 5.17 -4.14
CA LEU A 200 24.72 6.08 -3.17
C LEU A 200 24.54 5.45 -1.77
N PHE A 201 24.35 4.13 -1.71
CA PHE A 201 24.11 3.41 -0.45
C PHE A 201 25.34 2.63 0.07
N LEU A 202 26.55 2.91 -0.44
CA LEU A 202 27.84 2.39 0.05
C LEU A 202 27.88 0.85 0.22
N GLY A 203 27.15 0.10 -0.62
CA GLY A 203 27.17 -1.37 -0.62
C GLY A 203 26.28 -2.07 0.43
N ASP A 204 25.35 -1.38 1.08
CA ASP A 204 24.30 -2.01 1.92
C ASP A 204 23.08 -2.49 1.08
N ALA A 205 23.08 -2.27 -0.25
CA ALA A 205 22.05 -2.74 -1.17
C ALA A 205 22.42 -4.14 -1.72
N GLU A 206 21.49 -5.10 -1.62
CA GLU A 206 21.62 -6.43 -2.21
C GLU A 206 20.60 -6.57 -3.35
N GLU A 207 21.07 -6.96 -4.53
CA GLU A 207 20.26 -7.05 -5.76
C GLU A 207 19.39 -8.32 -5.77
N ILE A 208 18.06 -8.16 -5.83
CA ILE A 208 17.13 -9.27 -6.06
C ILE A 208 16.42 -9.01 -7.39
N ILE A 209 16.85 -9.74 -8.43
CA ILE A 209 16.26 -9.68 -9.77
C ILE A 209 15.08 -10.64 -9.83
N ASP A 210 13.84 -10.12 -9.89
CA ASP A 210 12.69 -10.92 -10.28
C ASP A 210 12.54 -10.89 -11.81
N ARG A 211 12.93 -11.99 -12.48
CA ARG A 211 12.77 -12.15 -13.93
C ARG A 211 11.45 -12.82 -14.22
N THR A 212 10.40 -12.05 -14.49
CA THR A 212 9.19 -12.60 -15.11
C THR A 212 9.40 -12.80 -16.61
N SER A 213 9.26 -14.05 -17.06
CA SER A 213 9.36 -14.50 -18.46
C SER A 213 8.10 -14.23 -19.26
#